data_AF-A0A520A4R3-F1
#
_entry.id   AF-A0A520A4R3-F1
#
_cell.length_a   1.000
_cell.length_b   1.000
_cell.length_c   1.000
_cell.angle_alpha   90.00
_cell.angle_beta   90.00
_cell.angle_gamma   90.00
#
_symmetry.space_group_name_H-M   'P 1'
#
loop_
_entity.id
_entity.type
_entity.pdbx_description
1 polymer ?
#
loop_
_entity_poly.entity_id
_entity_poly.type
_entity_poly.pdbx_seq_one_letter_code
_entity_poly.pdbx_strand_id
1 'polypeptide(L)'
;MKRFKKIILACLITTPVLLINGCTKLDEKVYDQLITDNFYNNKNEVLSAVLRPYTHANAWVTPSGQDGWWRPAELSGDQLAWPTKGRHGEDGGKWKRLHYHSWLVDDGPLN
;
A
#
# COMPACT_ATOMS: atom_id res chain seq x y z
N MET A 1 -0.77 4.40 62.88
CA MET A 1 -1.63 3.54 62.04
C MET A 1 -2.90 4.22 61.52
N LYS A 2 -3.71 4.92 62.34
CA LYS A 2 -4.98 5.53 61.89
C LYS A 2 -4.83 6.62 60.81
N ARG A 3 -3.76 7.42 60.85
CA ARG A 3 -3.48 8.44 59.81
C ARG A 3 -3.05 7.83 58.47
N PHE A 4 -2.25 6.76 58.49
CA PHE A 4 -1.87 6.01 57.28
C PHE A 4 -3.08 5.39 56.58
N LYS A 5 -4.02 4.79 57.33
CA LYS A 5 -5.28 4.27 56.76
C LYS A 5 -6.13 5.36 56.09
N LYS A 6 -6.14 6.58 56.65
CA LYS A 6 -6.83 7.74 56.05
C LYS A 6 -6.16 8.26 54.78
N ILE A 7 -4.82 8.25 54.73
CA ILE A 7 -4.06 8.62 53.53
C ILE A 7 -4.25 7.60 52.41
N ILE A 8 -4.22 6.30 52.73
CA ILE A 8 -4.48 5.23 51.77
C ILE A 8 -5.92 5.33 51.23
N LEU A 9 -6.91 5.57 52.11
CA LEU A 9 -8.30 5.76 51.71
C LEU A 9 -8.47 7.00 50.81
N ALA A 10 -7.79 8.10 51.13
CA ALA A 10 -7.81 9.30 50.31
C ALA A 10 -7.18 9.07 48.93
N CYS A 11 -6.02 8.41 48.84
CA CYS A 11 -5.38 8.07 47.57
C CYS A 11 -6.22 7.11 46.72
N LEU A 12 -6.95 6.18 47.34
CA LEU A 12 -7.79 5.19 46.65
C LEU A 12 -9.08 5.81 46.10
N ILE A 13 -9.55 6.92 46.69
CA ILE A 13 -10.70 7.69 46.19
C ILE A 13 -10.28 8.70 45.12
N THR A 14 -9.08 9.29 45.21
CA THR A 14 -8.63 10.32 44.25
C THR A 14 -8.12 9.77 42.92
N THR A 15 -7.59 8.54 42.89
CA THR A 15 -7.07 7.93 41.65
C THR A 15 -8.14 7.67 40.58
N PRO A 16 -9.32 7.10 40.89
CA PRO A 16 -10.38 6.88 39.90
C PRO A 16 -10.92 8.19 39.31
N VAL A 17 -11.02 9.25 40.13
CA VAL A 17 -11.56 10.56 39.73
C VAL A 17 -10.68 11.25 38.69
N LEU A 18 -9.36 11.03 38.74
CA LEU A 18 -8.43 11.56 37.73
C LEU A 18 -8.52 10.80 36.40
N LEU A 19 -8.94 9.53 36.41
CA LEU A 19 -9.01 8.70 35.20
C LEU A 19 -10.31 8.93 34.39
N ILE A 20 -11.40 9.36 35.01
CA ILE A 20 -12.69 9.65 34.33
C ILE A 20 -12.75 11.03 33.67
N ASN A 21 -11.80 11.93 33.93
CA ASN A 21 -11.74 13.27 33.32
C ASN A 21 -10.83 13.35 32.07
N GLY A 22 -10.38 12.22 31.54
CA GLY A 22 -9.60 12.19 30.29
C GLY A 22 -10.50 12.40 29.07
N CYS A 23 -10.20 13.39 28.23
CA CYS A 23 -10.76 13.50 26.89
C CYS A 23 -10.23 12.34 26.02
N THR A 24 -11.00 11.26 25.91
CA THR A 24 -10.66 10.09 25.07
C THR A 24 -11.32 10.12 23.69
N LYS A 25 -12.15 11.14 23.40
CA LYS A 25 -12.72 11.36 22.07
C LYS A 25 -11.80 12.28 21.26
N LEU A 26 -10.99 11.65 20.41
CA LEU A 26 -10.06 12.32 19.51
C LEU A 26 -10.54 12.10 18.07
N ASP A 27 -11.64 12.75 17.69
CA ASP A 27 -12.15 12.71 16.32
C ASP A 27 -11.43 13.78 15.49
N GLU A 28 -10.59 13.35 14.55
CA GLU A 28 -9.85 14.25 13.66
C GLU A 28 -10.66 14.55 12.38
N LYS A 29 -10.70 15.83 11.99
CA LYS A 29 -11.23 16.22 10.69
C LYS A 29 -10.12 16.16 9.65
N VAL A 30 -10.17 15.16 8.78
CA VAL A 30 -9.23 15.02 7.67
C VAL A 30 -9.72 15.85 6.48
N TYR A 31 -8.91 16.81 6.05
CA TYR A 31 -9.25 17.72 4.96
C TYR A 31 -8.64 17.31 3.62
N ASP A 32 -7.47 16.68 3.65
CA ASP A 32 -6.66 16.41 2.45
C ASP A 32 -6.82 14.98 1.92
N GLN A 33 -7.61 14.14 2.59
CA GLN A 33 -7.81 12.75 2.22
C GLN A 33 -9.29 12.37 2.32
N LEU A 34 -9.69 11.48 1.42
CA LEU A 34 -11.01 10.86 1.43
C LEU A 34 -10.98 9.69 2.42
N ILE A 35 -11.70 9.82 3.52
CA ILE A 35 -11.81 8.77 4.54
C ILE A 35 -12.79 7.71 4.05
N THR A 36 -12.42 6.42 4.16
CA THR A 36 -13.27 5.28 3.77
C THR A 36 -14.65 5.34 4.42
N ASP A 37 -14.72 5.79 5.67
CA ASP A 37 -15.95 5.84 6.48
C ASP A 37 -16.97 6.87 5.96
N ASN A 38 -16.54 7.82 5.11
CA ASN A 38 -17.40 8.86 4.55
C ASN A 38 -17.24 8.95 3.03
N PHE A 39 -17.19 7.78 2.38
CA PHE A 39 -17.11 7.65 0.93
C PHE A 39 -18.41 7.07 0.36
N TYR A 40 -18.71 7.30 -0.91
CA TYR A 40 -19.95 6.89 -1.62
C TYR A 40 -21.19 7.76 -1.38
N ASN A 41 -21.02 9.04 -1.07
CA ASN A 41 -22.14 9.96 -0.81
C ASN A 41 -22.78 10.52 -2.09
N ASN A 42 -22.07 10.50 -3.21
CA ASN A 42 -22.57 11.02 -4.48
C ASN A 42 -22.20 10.12 -5.66
N LYS A 43 -22.84 10.38 -6.81
CA LYS A 43 -22.63 9.61 -8.05
C LYS A 43 -21.17 9.59 -8.50
N ASN A 44 -20.43 10.70 -8.33
CA ASN A 44 -19.05 10.80 -8.78
C ASN A 44 -18.10 9.95 -7.93
N GLU A 45 -18.32 9.90 -6.62
CA GLU A 45 -17.56 9.04 -5.70
C GLU A 45 -17.80 7.56 -5.97
N VAL A 46 -19.06 7.17 -6.24
CA VAL A 46 -19.38 5.80 -6.64
C VAL A 46 -18.69 5.46 -7.97
N LEU A 47 -18.75 6.37 -8.95
CA LEU A 47 -18.13 6.15 -10.25
C LEU A 47 -16.61 6.08 -10.14
N SER A 48 -15.96 6.95 -9.34
CA SER A 48 -14.51 6.93 -9.17
C SER A 48 -14.03 5.64 -8.51
N ALA A 49 -14.80 5.10 -7.55
CA ALA A 49 -14.53 3.81 -6.94
C ALA A 49 -14.62 2.66 -7.96
N VAL A 50 -15.69 2.65 -8.78
CA VAL A 50 -15.91 1.63 -9.82
C VAL A 50 -14.84 1.70 -10.92
N LEU A 51 -14.35 2.90 -11.25
CA LEU A 51 -13.32 3.09 -12.27
C LEU A 51 -11.90 2.84 -11.74
N ARG A 52 -11.69 2.81 -10.42
CA ARG A 52 -10.36 2.61 -9.83
C ARG A 52 -9.69 1.29 -10.28
N PRO A 53 -10.38 0.13 -10.31
CA PRO A 53 -9.82 -1.09 -10.88
C PRO A 53 -9.36 -0.93 -12.32
N TYR A 54 -10.08 -0.18 -13.17
CA TYR A 54 -9.68 0.03 -14.57
C TYR A 54 -8.39 0.84 -14.69
N THR A 55 -8.18 1.85 -13.83
CA THR A 55 -6.92 2.59 -13.82
C THR A 55 -5.74 1.71 -13.39
N HIS A 56 -5.95 0.80 -12.44
CA HIS A 56 -4.93 -0.15 -12.00
C HIS A 56 -4.67 -1.23 -13.04
N ALA A 57 -5.72 -1.75 -13.67
CA ALA A 57 -5.60 -2.70 -14.77
C ALA A 57 -4.83 -2.08 -15.94
N ASN A 58 -5.10 -0.81 -16.28
CA ASN A 58 -4.33 -0.10 -17.29
C ASN A 58 -2.84 -0.02 -16.90
N ALA A 59 -2.51 0.35 -15.66
CA ALA A 59 -1.12 0.39 -15.21
C ALA A 59 -0.43 -0.99 -15.25
N TRP A 60 -1.17 -2.07 -14.97
CA TRP A 60 -0.62 -3.43 -14.91
C TRP A 60 -0.50 -4.12 -16.28
N VAL A 61 -1.42 -3.83 -17.21
CA VAL A 61 -1.48 -4.43 -18.55
C VAL A 61 -0.66 -3.64 -19.57
N THR A 62 -0.47 -2.34 -19.37
CA THR A 62 0.20 -1.50 -20.38
C THR A 62 1.71 -1.74 -20.40
N PRO A 63 2.34 -1.78 -21.59
CA PRO A 63 3.80 -1.92 -21.74
C PRO A 63 4.62 -0.72 -21.20
N SER A 64 3.97 0.40 -20.87
CA SER A 64 4.62 1.65 -20.50
C SER A 64 4.81 1.79 -18.98
N GLY A 65 6.02 1.50 -18.49
CA GLY A 65 6.52 2.02 -17.22
C GLY A 65 6.67 1.00 -16.09
N GLN A 66 5.95 -0.12 -16.13
CA GLN A 66 6.16 -1.22 -15.18
C GLN A 66 6.54 -2.51 -15.92
N ASP A 67 7.25 -3.39 -15.22
CA ASP A 67 7.44 -4.78 -15.63
C ASP A 67 6.16 -5.60 -15.33
N GLY A 68 5.00 -5.02 -15.67
CA GLY A 68 3.68 -5.62 -15.49
C GLY A 68 3.45 -6.77 -16.46
N TRP A 69 2.25 -7.35 -16.43
CA TRP A 69 1.90 -8.63 -17.06
C TRP A 69 2.35 -8.79 -18.53
N TRP A 70 2.27 -7.73 -19.33
CA TRP A 70 2.59 -7.80 -20.77
C TRP A 70 4.04 -8.21 -21.04
N ARG A 71 5.01 -7.70 -20.28
CA ARG A 71 6.44 -7.99 -20.53
C ARG A 71 6.81 -9.45 -20.35
N PRO A 72 6.49 -10.12 -19.22
CA PRO A 72 6.77 -11.53 -19.08
C PRO A 72 5.90 -12.39 -20.01
N ALA A 73 4.67 -11.98 -20.34
CA ALA A 73 3.83 -12.70 -21.30
C ALA A 73 4.41 -12.70 -22.72
N GLU A 74 5.01 -11.59 -23.15
CA GLU A 74 5.51 -11.44 -24.53
C GLU A 74 7.01 -11.73 -24.69
N LEU A 75 7.86 -11.23 -23.77
CA LEU A 75 9.32 -11.33 -23.90
C LEU A 75 9.87 -12.71 -23.54
N SER A 76 9.06 -13.56 -22.89
CA SER A 76 9.36 -14.98 -22.74
C SER A 76 8.92 -15.82 -23.96
N GLY A 77 8.14 -15.24 -24.86
CA GLY A 77 7.72 -15.87 -26.11
C GLY A 77 8.76 -15.72 -27.22
N ASP A 78 8.44 -16.29 -28.39
CA ASP A 78 9.26 -16.28 -29.60
C ASP A 78 8.97 -15.09 -30.53
N GLN A 79 7.88 -14.35 -30.26
CA GLN A 79 7.41 -13.27 -31.13
C GLN A 79 8.23 -11.99 -30.99
N LEU A 80 8.72 -11.70 -29.78
CA LEU A 80 9.40 -10.46 -29.44
C LEU A 80 10.68 -10.75 -28.66
N ALA A 81 11.70 -9.95 -28.91
CA ALA A 81 12.96 -9.99 -28.16
C ALA A 81 13.36 -8.57 -27.76
N TRP A 82 13.98 -8.44 -26.59
CA TRP A 82 14.57 -7.17 -26.14
C TRP A 82 16.09 -7.21 -26.38
N PRO A 83 16.58 -6.63 -27.48
CA PRO A 83 18.00 -6.67 -27.81
C PRO A 83 18.80 -5.67 -26.97
N THR A 84 20.04 -6.02 -26.69
CA THR A 84 21.02 -5.11 -26.10
C THR A 84 21.72 -4.33 -27.22
N LYS A 85 21.70 -3.00 -27.14
CA LYS A 85 22.39 -2.10 -28.08
C LYS A 85 23.45 -1.29 -27.33
N GLY A 86 24.70 -1.75 -27.41
CA GLY A 86 25.82 -1.12 -26.70
C GLY A 86 25.59 -1.14 -25.20
N ARG A 87 25.59 0.03 -24.55
CA ARG A 87 25.31 0.15 -23.11
C ARG A 87 23.82 0.07 -22.75
N HIS A 88 22.92 0.21 -23.73
CA HIS A 88 21.48 0.26 -23.49
C HIS A 88 20.82 -1.11 -23.68
N GLY A 89 19.80 -1.41 -22.86
CA GLY A 89 19.00 -2.62 -22.99
C GLY A 89 19.65 -3.89 -22.45
N GLU A 90 20.78 -3.79 -21.74
CA GLU A 90 21.35 -4.92 -21.00
C GLU A 90 20.55 -5.15 -19.71
N ASP A 91 20.24 -4.08 -18.97
CA ASP A 91 19.47 -4.11 -17.71
C ASP A 91 19.87 -5.27 -16.78
N GLY A 92 21.19 -5.47 -16.61
CA GLY A 92 21.74 -6.55 -15.78
C GLY A 92 21.51 -7.97 -16.33
N GLY A 93 21.24 -8.10 -17.63
CA GLY A 93 20.93 -9.34 -18.32
C GLY A 93 19.50 -9.85 -18.10
N LYS A 94 18.63 -9.07 -17.44
CA LYS A 94 17.30 -9.54 -17.02
C LYS A 94 16.43 -10.00 -18.19
N TRP A 95 16.47 -9.28 -19.32
CA TRP A 95 15.65 -9.59 -20.48
C TRP A 95 16.08 -10.87 -21.19
N LYS A 96 17.40 -11.14 -21.20
CA LYS A 96 17.93 -12.39 -21.76
C LYS A 96 17.52 -13.57 -20.88
N ARG A 97 17.65 -13.43 -19.56
CA ARG A 97 17.19 -14.47 -18.62
C ARG A 97 15.70 -14.74 -18.76
N LEU A 98 14.89 -13.69 -18.94
CA LEU A 98 13.46 -13.81 -19.17
C LEU A 98 13.15 -14.59 -20.46
N HIS A 99 13.81 -14.25 -21.57
CA HIS A 99 13.62 -14.93 -22.85
C HIS A 99 14.06 -16.41 -22.82
N TYR A 100 15.12 -16.72 -22.05
CA TYR A 100 15.61 -18.09 -21.89
C TYR A 100 15.03 -18.83 -20.67
N HIS A 101 13.97 -18.31 -20.05
CA HIS A 101 13.33 -18.91 -18.87
C HIS A 101 14.31 -19.30 -17.73
N SER A 102 15.27 -18.43 -17.45
CA SER A 102 16.37 -18.65 -16.49
C SER A 102 16.41 -17.55 -15.41
N TRP A 103 15.25 -17.10 -14.97
CA TRP A 103 15.09 -16.02 -13.98
C TRP A 103 15.71 -16.37 -12.63
N LEU A 104 16.21 -15.33 -11.96
CA LEU A 104 16.75 -15.40 -10.61
C LEU A 104 15.67 -15.03 -9.58
N VAL A 105 15.88 -15.45 -8.33
CA VAL A 105 15.02 -15.04 -7.21
C VAL A 105 15.02 -13.51 -7.03
N ASP A 106 16.12 -12.87 -7.42
CA ASP A 106 16.30 -11.42 -7.32
C ASP A 106 15.80 -10.66 -8.56
N ASP A 107 15.27 -11.35 -9.59
CA ASP A 107 14.64 -10.73 -10.76
C ASP A 107 13.23 -10.25 -10.39
N GLY A 108 13.18 -9.13 -9.68
CA GLY A 108 12.01 -8.62 -8.94
C GLY A 108 10.63 -8.63 -9.63
N PRO A 109 10.45 -8.43 -10.94
CA PRO A 109 9.10 -8.44 -11.54
C PRO A 109 8.42 -9.81 -11.61
N LEU A 110 9.18 -10.88 -11.39
CA LEU A 110 8.74 -12.26 -11.63
C LEU A 110 8.61 -13.09 -10.36
N ASN A 111 8.97 -12.55 -9.21
CA ASN A 111 9.11 -13.28 -7.95
C ASN A 111 8.42 -12.58 -6.77
#